data_AF-A0A3D2PVS5-F1
#
_entry.id   AF-A0A3D2PVS5-F1
#
_cell.length_a   1.000
_cell.length_b   1.000
_cell.length_c   1.000
_cell.angle_alpha   90.00
_cell.angle_beta   90.00
_cell.angle_gamma   90.00
#
_symmetry.space_group_name_H-M   'P 1'
#
loop_
_entity.id
_entity.type
_entity.pdbx_description
1 polymer ?
#
loop_
_entity_poly.entity_id
_entity_poly.type
_entity_poly.pdbx_seq_one_letter_code
_entity_poly.pdbx_strand_id
1 'polypeptide(L)'
;DIFEEFYYNLESMTIAKVRPVQKTYTIGDEIPVSGESYQYPDDFDIVILRERIFVQVRGRKVEKIAPLAEYQYSNVPVINGRGFAVAITSAQDAQAFLDDLAAAGEKPSSDFFNKWLHFETYRKIIFKDEIWL
;
A
#
# COMPACT_ATOMS: atom_id res chain seq x y z
N ASP A 1 -7.72 0.55 -3.25
CA ASP A 1 -7.55 -0.08 -1.93
C ASP A 1 -6.62 0.71 -1.03
N ILE A 2 -5.55 1.31 -1.56
CA ILE A 2 -4.62 2.12 -0.79
C ILE A 2 -5.24 3.24 0.07
N PHE A 3 -6.42 3.77 -0.27
CA PHE A 3 -7.11 4.81 0.52
C PHE A 3 -8.32 4.27 1.31
N GLU A 4 -8.45 2.95 1.45
CA GLU A 4 -9.50 2.35 2.28
C GLU A 4 -9.21 2.62 3.75
N GLU A 5 -10.28 2.80 4.51
CA GLU A 5 -10.25 3.02 5.96
C GLU A 5 -10.53 1.70 6.69
N PHE A 6 -9.89 1.52 7.85
CA PHE A 6 -10.06 0.36 8.72
C PHE A 6 -10.70 0.79 10.04
N TYR A 7 -11.86 0.22 10.32
CA TYR A 7 -12.64 0.57 11.48
C TYR A 7 -13.02 -0.67 12.29
N TYR A 8 -12.89 -0.60 13.61
CA TYR A 8 -13.46 -1.58 14.51
C TYR A 8 -14.89 -1.17 14.84
N ASN A 9 -15.87 -1.98 14.43
CA ASN A 9 -17.27 -1.78 14.74
C ASN A 9 -17.55 -2.32 16.16
N LEU A 10 -18.00 -1.45 17.07
CA LEU A 10 -18.30 -1.81 18.46
C LEU A 10 -19.55 -2.69 18.59
N GLU A 11 -20.53 -2.55 17.70
CA GLU A 11 -21.77 -3.35 17.70
C GLU A 11 -21.51 -4.78 17.20
N SER A 12 -20.85 -4.94 16.05
CA SER A 12 -20.61 -6.25 15.45
C SER A 12 -19.32 -6.93 15.93
N MET A 13 -18.47 -6.22 16.68
CA MET A 13 -17.15 -6.68 17.14
C MET A 13 -16.20 -7.11 16.01
N THR A 14 -16.32 -6.51 14.83
CA THR A 14 -15.54 -6.85 13.62
C THR A 14 -14.75 -5.65 13.10
N ILE A 15 -13.66 -5.92 12.38
CA ILE A 15 -12.97 -4.90 11.60
C ILE A 15 -13.64 -4.79 10.22
N ALA A 16 -14.20 -3.62 9.92
CA ALA A 16 -14.71 -3.26 8.62
C ALA A 16 -13.63 -2.54 7.80
N LYS A 17 -13.66 -2.78 6.49
CA LYS A 17 -12.85 -2.08 5.50
C LYS A 17 -13.78 -1.21 4.66
N VAL A 18 -13.67 0.11 4.80
CA VAL A 18 -14.57 1.07 4.14
C VAL A 18 -13.85 1.72 2.96
N ARG A 19 -14.52 1.79 1.82
CA ARG A 19 -14.01 2.43 0.61
C ARG A 19 -14.75 3.75 0.37
N PRO A 20 -14.14 4.91 0.63
CA PRO A 20 -14.86 6.19 0.56
C PRO A 20 -15.32 6.55 -0.85
N VAL A 21 -14.49 6.42 -1.90
CA VAL A 21 -14.88 6.54 -3.33
C VAL A 21 -13.84 5.84 -4.21
N GLN A 22 -14.26 5.17 -5.29
CA GLN A 22 -13.33 4.69 -6.32
C GLN A 22 -12.96 5.82 -7.28
N LYS A 23 -11.70 6.26 -7.25
CA LYS A 23 -11.14 7.27 -8.16
C LYS A 23 -9.97 6.66 -8.94
N THR A 24 -9.90 6.94 -10.23
CA THR A 24 -8.74 6.65 -11.07
C THR A 24 -7.77 7.82 -10.98
N TYR A 25 -6.49 7.52 -10.77
CA TYR A 25 -5.41 8.50 -10.74
C TYR A 25 -4.48 8.27 -11.92
N THR A 26 -3.96 9.36 -12.47
CA THR A 26 -3.04 9.42 -13.59
C THR A 26 -1.81 10.23 -13.23
N ILE A 27 -0.78 10.20 -14.08
CA ILE A 27 0.45 10.98 -13.87
C ILE A 27 0.10 12.47 -13.75
N GLY A 28 0.62 13.12 -12.70
CA GLY A 28 0.37 14.52 -12.35
C GLY A 28 -0.72 14.73 -11.31
N ASP A 29 -1.59 13.75 -11.08
CA ASP A 29 -2.66 13.87 -10.08
C ASP A 29 -2.11 13.86 -8.65
N GLU A 30 -2.65 14.73 -7.82
CA GLU A 30 -2.42 14.69 -6.36
C GLU A 30 -3.30 13.59 -5.73
N ILE A 31 -2.71 12.81 -4.83
CA ILE A 31 -3.36 11.73 -4.10
C ILE A 31 -3.49 12.08 -2.61
N PRO A 32 -4.54 11.60 -1.93
CA PRO A 32 -4.65 11.77 -0.48
C PRO A 32 -3.54 10.96 0.22
N VAL A 33 -2.86 11.61 1.16
CA VAL A 33 -1.85 10.96 2.02
C VAL A 33 -2.31 10.81 3.47
N SER A 34 -3.54 11.23 3.77
CA SER A 34 -4.10 11.15 5.11
C SER A 34 -5.59 10.82 5.03
N GLY A 35 -6.01 9.95 5.93
CA GLY A 35 -7.39 9.61 6.20
C GLY A 35 -7.59 9.40 7.70
N GLU A 36 -8.74 8.88 8.12
CA GLU A 36 -8.98 8.63 9.54
C GLU A 36 -8.06 7.52 10.07
N SER A 37 -7.82 6.49 9.26
CA SER A 37 -7.15 5.24 9.61
C SER A 37 -5.80 5.07 8.90
N TYR A 38 -5.33 6.05 8.11
CA TYR A 38 -4.03 5.99 7.45
C TYR A 38 -3.32 7.35 7.38
N GLN A 39 -1.99 7.30 7.35
CA GLN A 39 -1.12 8.44 7.10
C GLN A 39 0.13 7.97 6.36
N TYR A 40 0.34 8.49 5.16
CA TYR A 40 1.52 8.26 4.32
C TYR A 40 2.46 9.47 4.37
N PRO A 41 3.76 9.28 4.09
CA PRO A 41 4.66 10.39 3.80
C PRO A 41 4.25 11.10 2.50
N ASP A 42 4.82 12.28 2.25
CA ASP A 42 4.58 13.03 1.00
C ASP A 42 5.30 12.39 -0.21
N ASP A 43 6.41 11.69 0.04
CA ASP A 43 7.20 10.96 -0.94
C ASP A 43 7.23 9.47 -0.60
N PHE A 44 6.77 8.61 -1.52
CA PHE A 44 6.80 7.15 -1.39
C PHE A 44 6.60 6.47 -2.73
N ASP A 45 6.89 5.18 -2.79
CA ASP A 45 6.60 4.33 -3.94
C ASP A 45 5.50 3.31 -3.59
N ILE A 46 4.66 2.97 -4.56
CA ILE A 46 3.60 1.97 -4.43
C ILE A 46 3.93 0.79 -5.33
N VAL A 47 4.05 -0.41 -4.78
CA VAL A 47 4.17 -1.65 -5.57
C VAL A 47 2.83 -2.38 -5.63
N ILE A 48 2.36 -2.64 -6.84
CA ILE A 48 1.06 -3.28 -7.06
C ILE A 48 1.32 -4.68 -7.64
N LEU A 49 1.19 -5.68 -6.76
CA LEU A 49 1.68 -7.04 -7.02
C LEU A 49 0.88 -7.78 -8.10
N ARG A 50 -0.45 -7.62 -8.10
CA ARG A 50 -1.35 -8.33 -9.02
C ARG A 50 -1.17 -7.81 -10.45
N GLU A 51 -1.15 -6.51 -10.62
CA GLU A 51 -0.99 -5.84 -11.91
C GLU A 51 0.48 -5.76 -12.35
N ARG A 52 1.43 -6.13 -11.47
CA ARG A 52 2.88 -6.09 -11.73
C ARG A 52 3.33 -4.71 -12.22
N ILE A 53 2.87 -3.66 -11.54
CA ILE A 53 3.29 -2.26 -11.78
C ILE A 53 3.79 -1.63 -10.48
N PHE A 54 4.53 -0.53 -10.62
CA PHE A 54 4.82 0.38 -9.52
C PHE A 54 4.37 1.80 -9.88
N VAL A 55 4.14 2.60 -8.83
CA VAL A 55 3.81 4.01 -8.92
C VAL A 55 4.78 4.80 -8.04
N GLN A 56 5.37 5.87 -8.55
CA GLN A 56 6.16 6.80 -7.74
C GLN A 56 5.30 7.99 -7.38
N VAL A 57 5.30 8.36 -6.10
CA VAL A 57 4.57 9.51 -5.58
C VAL A 57 5.59 10.49 -5.01
N ARG A 58 5.61 11.72 -5.53
CA ARG A 58 6.50 12.79 -5.04
C ARG A 58 5.68 14.04 -4.76
N GLY A 59 5.87 14.63 -3.58
CA GLY A 59 5.07 15.75 -3.11
C GLY A 59 3.56 15.48 -3.24
N ARG A 60 3.14 14.26 -2.88
CA ARG A 60 1.74 13.76 -3.00
C ARG A 60 1.22 13.60 -4.42
N LYS A 61 2.05 13.74 -5.46
CA LYS A 61 1.63 13.60 -6.85
C LYS A 61 2.16 12.34 -7.48
N VAL A 62 1.35 11.71 -8.33
CA VAL A 62 1.78 10.58 -9.16
C VAL A 62 2.82 11.08 -10.16
N GLU A 63 4.07 10.68 -10.00
CA GLU A 63 5.18 11.07 -10.87
C GLU A 63 5.39 10.06 -12.00
N LYS A 64 5.30 8.77 -11.68
CA LYS A 64 5.56 7.68 -12.63
C LYS A 64 4.64 6.51 -12.38
N ILE A 65 4.20 5.85 -13.45
CA ILE A 65 3.54 4.54 -13.42
C ILE A 65 4.28 3.68 -14.44
N ALA A 66 4.82 2.53 -14.03
CA ALA A 66 5.62 1.68 -14.91
C ALA A 66 5.57 0.21 -14.46
N PRO A 67 5.98 -0.75 -15.32
CA PRO A 67 6.09 -2.16 -14.96
C PRO A 67 6.99 -2.38 -13.74
N LEU A 68 6.58 -3.28 -12.84
CA LEU A 68 7.31 -3.61 -11.62
C LEU A 68 8.72 -4.18 -11.90
N ALA A 69 8.93 -4.77 -13.08
CA ALA A 69 10.24 -5.24 -13.53
C ALA A 69 11.27 -4.10 -13.72
N GLU A 70 10.81 -2.86 -13.88
CA GLU A 70 11.67 -1.68 -14.00
C GLU A 70 11.89 -0.96 -12.65
N TYR A 71 11.33 -1.50 -11.56
CA TYR A 71 11.38 -0.83 -10.28
C TYR A 71 12.82 -0.75 -9.74
N GLN A 72 13.20 0.46 -9.33
CA GLN A 72 14.46 0.74 -8.66
C GLN A 72 14.16 1.51 -7.39
N TYR A 73 14.70 1.03 -6.27
CA TYR A 73 14.53 1.69 -4.98
C TYR A 73 15.13 3.09 -5.01
N SER A 74 14.34 4.08 -4.57
CA SER A 74 14.68 5.50 -4.70
C SER A 74 14.87 6.20 -3.35
N ASN A 75 15.22 5.45 -2.29
CA ASN A 75 15.43 5.94 -0.92
C ASN A 75 14.20 6.61 -0.28
N VAL A 76 13.00 6.24 -0.73
CA VAL A 76 11.72 6.63 -0.11
C VAL A 76 11.01 5.38 0.38
N PRO A 77 10.08 5.51 1.35
CA PRO A 77 9.30 4.36 1.79
C PRO A 77 8.51 3.70 0.66
N VAL A 78 8.30 2.40 0.79
CA VAL A 78 7.56 1.60 -0.20
C VAL A 78 6.32 1.03 0.47
N ILE A 79 5.17 1.15 -0.19
CA ILE A 79 3.91 0.55 0.26
C ILE A 79 3.31 -0.32 -0.84
N ASN A 80 2.43 -1.25 -0.50
CA ASN A 80 1.73 -2.04 -1.52
C ASN A 80 0.44 -1.33 -1.99
N GLY A 81 -0.24 -1.89 -3.00
CA GLY A 81 -1.54 -1.38 -3.47
C GLY A 81 -2.69 -1.37 -2.44
N ARG A 82 -2.48 -1.96 -1.26
CA ARG A 82 -3.38 -1.93 -0.09
C ARG A 82 -2.89 -0.97 1.00
N GLY A 83 -1.83 -0.22 0.75
CA GLY A 83 -1.28 0.79 1.65
C GLY A 83 -0.60 0.23 2.90
N PHE A 84 -0.09 -1.01 2.84
CA PHE A 84 0.76 -1.58 3.90
C PHE A 84 2.21 -1.29 3.55
N ALA A 85 3.04 -1.01 4.56
CA ALA A 85 4.46 -0.83 4.34
C ALA A 85 5.06 -2.13 3.79
N VAL A 86 5.97 -2.00 2.84
CA VAL A 86 6.79 -3.10 2.33
C VAL A 86 8.16 -2.98 2.99
N ALA A 87 8.72 -4.08 3.47
CA ALA A 87 10.01 -4.15 4.16
C ALA A 87 11.21 -3.96 3.19
N ILE A 88 11.20 -2.87 2.43
CA ILE A 88 12.26 -2.44 1.53
C ILE A 88 12.88 -1.18 2.12
N THR A 89 14.12 -1.28 2.60
CA THR A 89 14.88 -0.16 3.16
C THR A 89 16.14 0.16 2.36
N SER A 90 16.47 -0.69 1.39
CA SER A 90 17.65 -0.63 0.55
C SER A 90 17.39 -1.19 -0.85
N ALA A 91 18.32 -0.96 -1.78
CA ALA A 91 18.27 -1.56 -3.12
C ALA A 91 18.37 -3.09 -3.06
N GLN A 92 19.10 -3.63 -2.08
CA GLN A 92 19.24 -5.06 -1.83
C GLN A 92 17.91 -5.68 -1.40
N ASP A 93 17.18 -5.01 -0.48
CA ASP A 93 15.85 -5.47 -0.05
C ASP A 93 14.87 -5.43 -1.22
N ALA A 94 14.92 -4.38 -2.05
CA ALA A 94 14.06 -4.27 -3.23
C ALA A 94 14.29 -5.42 -4.21
N GLN A 95 15.56 -5.78 -4.46
CA GLN A 95 15.88 -6.92 -5.30
C GLN A 95 15.38 -8.23 -4.70
N ALA A 96 15.65 -8.47 -3.41
CA ALA A 96 15.19 -9.67 -2.70
C ALA A 96 13.66 -9.80 -2.69
N PHE A 97 12.93 -8.68 -2.55
CA PHE A 97 11.47 -8.64 -2.65
C PHE A 97 10.98 -9.06 -4.04
N LEU A 98 11.59 -8.52 -5.09
CA LEU A 98 11.22 -8.84 -6.47
C LEU A 98 11.51 -10.30 -6.82
N ASP A 99 12.64 -10.84 -6.35
CA ASP A 99 13.03 -12.24 -6.54
C ASP A 99 12.05 -13.19 -5.84
N ASP A 100 11.73 -12.92 -4.57
CA ASP A 100 10.74 -13.69 -3.81
C ASP A 100 9.35 -13.63 -4.48
N LEU A 101 8.95 -12.46 -4.98
CA LEU A 101 7.66 -12.27 -5.66
C LEU A 101 7.62 -13.00 -7.01
N ALA A 102 8.75 -13.09 -7.71
CA ALA A 102 8.87 -13.87 -8.94
C ALA A 102 8.76 -15.37 -8.64
N ALA A 103 9.48 -15.86 -7.62
CA ALA A 103 9.41 -17.25 -7.18
C ALA A 103 8.01 -17.67 -6.68
N ALA A 104 7.29 -16.74 -6.06
CA ALA A 104 5.93 -16.95 -5.55
C ALA A 104 4.86 -17.04 -6.67
N GLY A 105 5.16 -16.61 -7.89
CA GLY A 105 4.22 -16.66 -9.03
C GLY A 105 3.00 -15.74 -8.87
N GLU A 106 1.83 -16.21 -9.30
CA GLU A 106 0.59 -15.40 -9.31
C GLU A 106 -0.07 -15.26 -7.93
N LYS A 107 0.22 -16.18 -7.00
CA LYS A 107 -0.44 -16.26 -5.69
C LYS A 107 0.59 -16.40 -4.57
N PRO A 108 1.21 -15.28 -4.13
CA PRO A 108 2.08 -15.29 -2.97
C PRO A 108 1.40 -15.84 -1.73
N SER A 109 2.14 -16.60 -0.93
CA SER A 109 1.66 -17.24 0.29
C SER A 109 1.58 -16.24 1.46
N SER A 110 0.97 -16.68 2.57
CA SER A 110 1.03 -15.94 3.85
C SER A 110 2.46 -15.67 4.30
N ASP A 111 3.40 -16.58 4.05
CA ASP A 111 4.80 -16.42 4.45
C ASP A 111 5.47 -15.26 3.71
N PHE A 112 5.19 -15.11 2.42
CA PHE A 112 5.61 -13.93 1.65
C PHE A 112 5.05 -12.65 2.27
N PHE A 113 3.74 -12.61 2.55
CA PHE A 113 3.10 -11.42 3.09
C PHE A 113 3.60 -11.07 4.50
N ASN A 114 3.78 -12.06 5.38
CA ASN A 114 4.28 -11.87 6.74
C ASN A 114 5.76 -11.45 6.76
N LYS A 115 6.55 -11.91 5.78
CA LYS A 115 7.95 -11.48 5.62
C LYS A 115 8.04 -10.02 5.18
N TRP A 116 7.22 -9.63 4.21
CA TRP A 116 7.43 -8.39 3.47
C TRP A 116 6.49 -7.25 3.84
N LEU A 117 5.35 -7.49 4.49
CA LEU A 117 4.37 -6.44 4.75
C LEU A 117 4.19 -6.14 6.24
N HIS A 118 4.08 -4.86 6.55
CA HIS A 118 3.72 -4.36 7.88
C HIS A 118 2.46 -3.51 7.80
N PHE A 119 1.42 -3.92 8.53
CA PHE A 119 0.12 -3.25 8.52
C PHE A 119 0.18 -1.91 9.28
N GLU A 120 0.71 -1.94 10.50
CA GLU A 120 0.62 -0.85 11.48
C GLU A 120 1.53 0.36 11.20
N THR A 121 2.43 0.29 10.21
CA THR A 121 3.39 1.39 9.95
C THR A 121 2.69 2.68 9.50
N TYR A 122 1.73 2.57 8.58
CA TYR A 122 1.01 3.71 8.00
C TYR A 122 -0.49 3.64 8.24
N ARG A 123 -0.95 2.60 8.94
CA ARG A 123 -2.37 2.37 9.19
C ARG A 123 -2.62 2.10 10.65
N LYS A 124 -3.82 2.47 11.08
CA LYS A 124 -4.37 2.17 12.39
C LYS A 124 -5.84 1.78 12.21
N ILE A 125 -6.38 1.15 13.25
CA ILE A 125 -7.80 0.85 13.33
C ILE A 125 -8.46 1.98 14.13
N ILE A 126 -9.54 2.56 13.61
CA ILE A 126 -10.36 3.54 14.32
C ILE A 126 -11.61 2.86 14.88
N PHE A 127 -11.93 3.11 16.14
CA PHE A 127 -13.14 2.60 16.76
C PHE A 127 -14.32 3.47 16.35
N LYS A 128 -15.43 2.83 15.95
CA LYS A 128 -16.69 3.49 15.60
C LYS A 128 -17.83 2.78 16.32
N ASP A 129 -18.78 3.55 16.84
CA ASP A 129 -19.98 3.02 17.51
C ASP A 129 -20.76 2.09 16.58
N GLU A 130 -20.92 2.51 15.33
CA GLU A 130 -21.62 1.79 14.28
C GLU A 130 -20.99 2.10 12.91
N ILE A 131 -21.06 1.14 11.99
CA ILE A 131 -20.60 1.30 10.60
C ILE A 131 -21.66 0.73 9.67
N TRP A 132 -22.31 1.61 8.91
CA TRP A 132 -23.17 1.23 7.79
C TRP A 132 -22.31 1.17 6.53
N LEU A 133 -22.08 -0.06 6.01
CA LEU A 133 -21.33 -0.32 4.79
C LEU A 133 -22.22 -0.30 3.55
#